data_AF-A0A2L1U5Y2-F1
#
_entry.id   AF-A0A2L1U5Y2-F1
#
_cell.length_a   1.000
_cell.length_b   1.000
_cell.length_c   1.000
_cell.angle_alpha   90.00
_cell.angle_beta   90.00
_cell.angle_gamma   90.00
#
_symmetry.space_group_name_H-M   'P 1'
#
loop_
_entity.id
_entity.type
_entity.pdbx_description
1 polymer ?
#
loop_
_entity_poly.entity_id
_entity_poly.type
_entity_poly.pdbx_seq_one_letter_code
_entity_poly.pdbx_strand_id
1 'polypeptide(L)'
;MITVQQLVRRRIISNLLYQYKALRSAVDWTVALYLVIPVIAMAMYEYIRMWLFPPEWFYVLPYPVLLLVFCLFSLTGSQRLYIEEGDALFIRQRDNWFIPMMKKGLLYSLGVQALQSFAFIGIIMPLLVNAYRLQPTSVGIMLVILTAFKCLLC
;
A
#
# COMPACT_ATOMS: atom_id res chain seq x y z
N MET A 1 -33.99 -1.12 -3.82
CA MET A 1 -33.03 -1.63 -4.82
C MET A 1 -31.62 -1.30 -4.37
N ILE A 2 -30.75 -2.30 -4.17
CA ILE A 2 -29.35 -2.06 -3.81
C ILE A 2 -28.61 -1.67 -5.09
N THR A 3 -27.88 -0.54 -5.08
CA THR A 3 -27.07 -0.12 -6.22
C THR A 3 -25.70 -0.80 -6.20
N VAL A 4 -25.08 -0.96 -7.37
CA VAL A 4 -23.71 -1.51 -7.52
C VAL A 4 -22.71 -0.82 -6.58
N GLN A 5 -22.88 0.49 -6.36
CA GLN A 5 -22.01 1.27 -5.48
C GLN A 5 -22.14 0.87 -4.00
N GLN A 6 -23.37 0.63 -3.55
CA GLN A 6 -23.65 0.22 -2.18
C GLN A 6 -23.10 -1.17 -1.89
N LEU A 7 -23.17 -2.09 -2.87
CA LEU A 7 -22.63 -3.44 -2.72
C LEU A 7 -21.10 -3.44 -2.58
N VAL A 8 -20.39 -2.75 -3.48
CA VAL A 8 -18.92 -2.65 -3.42
C VAL A 8 -18.46 -1.98 -2.13
N ARG A 9 -19.11 -0.88 -1.72
CA ARG A 9 -18.79 -0.20 -0.45
C ARG A 9 -18.99 -1.11 0.75
N ARG A 10 -20.08 -1.88 0.77
CA ARG A 10 -20.36 -2.84 1.85
C ARG A 10 -19.29 -3.91 1.93
N ARG A 11 -18.82 -4.44 0.80
CA ARG A 11 -17.71 -5.42 0.74
C ARG A 11 -16.39 -4.85 1.21
N ILE A 12 -16.05 -3.63 0.82
CA ILE A 12 -14.83 -2.94 1.29
C ILE A 12 -14.88 -2.81 2.81
N ILE A 13 -16.01 -2.33 3.36
CA ILE A 13 -16.17 -2.14 4.81
C ILE A 13 -16.14 -3.49 5.53
N SER A 14 -16.79 -4.53 5.01
CA SER A 14 -16.76 -5.85 5.67
C SER A 14 -15.36 -6.45 5.68
N ASN A 15 -14.59 -6.32 4.60
CA ASN A 15 -13.19 -6.78 4.57
C ASN A 15 -12.29 -5.99 5.53
N LEU A 16 -12.44 -4.66 5.57
CA LEU A 16 -11.69 -3.83 6.52
C LEU A 16 -12.04 -4.17 7.97
N LEU A 17 -13.33 -4.36 8.28
CA LEU A 17 -13.77 -4.77 9.60
C LEU A 17 -13.28 -6.16 9.96
N TYR A 18 -13.24 -7.09 9.01
CA TYR A 18 -12.68 -8.43 9.22
C TYR A 18 -11.18 -8.36 9.54
N GLN A 19 -10.40 -7.62 8.75
CA GLN A 19 -8.97 -7.43 9.00
C GLN A 19 -8.71 -6.71 10.33
N TYR A 20 -9.50 -5.67 10.64
CA TYR A 20 -9.40 -4.95 11.91
C TYR A 20 -9.74 -5.84 13.11
N LYS A 21 -10.78 -6.68 12.99
CA LYS A 21 -11.11 -7.67 14.04
C LYS A 21 -10.00 -8.68 14.24
N ALA A 22 -9.39 -9.18 13.16
CA ALA A 22 -8.25 -10.09 13.23
C ALA A 22 -7.02 -9.42 13.87
N LEU A 23 -6.76 -8.16 13.55
CA LEU A 23 -5.68 -7.39 14.17
C LEU A 23 -5.95 -7.18 15.66
N ARG A 24 -7.18 -6.78 16.02
CA ARG A 24 -7.60 -6.58 17.40
C ARG A 24 -7.61 -7.87 18.22
N SER A 25 -7.86 -9.02 17.60
CA SER A 25 -7.73 -10.31 18.29
C SER A 25 -6.27 -10.67 18.60
N ALA A 26 -5.32 -10.18 17.80
CA ALA A 26 -3.89 -10.41 18.04
C ALA A 26 -3.28 -9.38 19.00
N VAL A 27 -3.81 -8.15 19.03
CA VAL A 27 -3.29 -7.05 19.84
C VAL A 27 -4.26 -6.72 20.97
N ASP A 28 -3.99 -7.25 22.15
CA ASP A 28 -4.67 -6.84 23.38
C ASP A 28 -4.19 -5.45 23.84
N TRP A 29 -4.95 -4.76 24.69
CA TRP A 29 -4.64 -3.42 25.19
C TRP A 29 -3.28 -3.37 25.90
N THR A 30 -2.89 -4.46 26.55
CA THR A 30 -1.58 -4.59 27.21
C THR A 30 -0.46 -4.65 26.16
N VAL A 31 -0.63 -5.44 25.09
CA VAL A 31 0.33 -5.49 23.98
C VAL A 31 0.42 -4.14 23.27
N ALA A 32 -0.71 -3.46 23.09
CA ALA A 32 -0.73 -2.12 22.51
C ALA A 32 0.11 -1.13 23.34
N LEU A 33 -0.08 -1.12 24.67
CA LEU A 33 0.60 -0.18 25.55
C LEU A 33 2.11 -0.46 25.66
N TYR A 34 2.48 -1.73 25.87
CA TYR A 34 3.86 -2.10 26.18
C TYR A 34 4.72 -2.41 24.94
N LEU A 35 4.11 -2.67 23.78
CA LEU A 35 4.86 -3.02 22.57
C LEU A 35 4.60 -2.02 21.45
N VAL A 36 3.34 -1.76 21.10
CA VAL A 36 3.02 -0.92 19.94
C VAL A 36 3.42 0.54 20.17
N ILE A 37 3.05 1.14 21.30
CA ILE A 37 3.41 2.52 21.63
C ILE A 37 4.93 2.75 21.63
N PRO A 38 5.75 1.97 22.38
CA PRO A 38 7.20 2.20 22.41
C PRO A 38 7.85 1.93 21.05
N VAL A 39 7.42 0.94 20.28
CA VAL A 39 7.94 0.69 18.93
C VAL A 39 7.63 1.86 18.00
N ILE A 40 6.41 2.41 18.03
CA ILE A 40 6.06 3.57 17.22
C ILE A 40 6.85 4.81 17.66
N ALA A 41 6.98 5.06 18.97
CA ALA A 41 7.76 6.17 19.49
C ALA A 41 9.23 6.08 19.06
N MET A 42 9.83 4.89 19.17
CA MET A 42 11.20 4.62 18.73
C MET A 42 11.34 4.79 17.21
N ALA A 43 10.39 4.27 16.43
CA ALA A 43 10.39 4.41 14.97
C ALA A 43 10.29 5.87 14.53
N MET A 44 9.44 6.69 15.18
CA MET A 44 9.34 8.13 14.90
C MET A 44 10.63 8.86 15.28
N TYR A 45 11.21 8.54 16.43
CA TYR A 45 12.47 9.14 16.87
C TYR A 45 13.61 8.84 15.87
N GLU A 46 13.79 7.58 15.50
CA GLU A 46 14.82 7.20 14.52
C GLU A 46 14.55 7.78 13.13
N TYR A 47 13.27 7.86 12.71
CA TYR A 47 12.92 8.51 11.44
C TYR A 47 13.34 9.98 11.41
N ILE A 48 13.03 10.75 12.47
CA ILE A 48 13.47 12.15 12.59
C ILE A 48 15.00 12.24 12.66
N ARG A 49 15.63 11.34 13.41
CA ARG A 49 17.09 11.29 13.53
C ARG A 49 17.76 11.04 12.18
N MET A 50 17.19 10.17 11.36
CA MET A 50 17.66 9.87 9.99
C MET A 50 17.53 11.07 9.04
N TRP A 51 16.60 11.98 9.30
CA TRP A 51 16.50 13.26 8.58
C TRP A 51 17.57 14.27 8.99
N LEU A 52 17.89 14.35 10.29
CA LEU A 52 18.83 15.33 10.85
C LEU A 52 20.29 14.87 10.72
N PHE A 53 20.55 13.59 11.00
CA PHE A 53 21.86 12.96 11.03
C PHE A 53 21.81 11.68 10.20
N PRO A 54 21.87 11.77 8.86
CA PRO A 54 21.86 10.60 8.01
C PRO A 54 23.07 9.72 8.35
N PRO A 55 22.89 8.41 8.57
CA PRO A 55 23.98 7.54 8.95
C PRO A 55 24.94 7.33 7.77
N GLU A 56 26.24 7.21 8.08
CA GLU A 56 27.35 7.08 7.11
C GLU A 56 27.12 5.98 6.05
N TRP A 57 26.52 4.85 6.45
CA TRP A 57 26.27 3.71 5.57
C TRP A 57 25.29 4.02 4.42
N PHE A 58 24.52 5.11 4.51
CA PHE A 58 23.69 5.58 3.39
C PHE A 58 24.51 5.94 2.16
N TYR A 59 25.70 6.50 2.36
CA TYR A 59 26.58 6.94 1.26
C TYR A 59 27.35 5.79 0.62
N VAL A 60 27.49 4.68 1.34
CA VAL A 60 28.14 3.45 0.84
C VAL A 60 27.16 2.59 0.04
N LEU A 61 25.86 2.78 0.24
CA LEU A 61 24.83 1.98 -0.42
C LEU A 61 24.78 2.34 -1.92
N PRO A 62 25.06 1.38 -2.81
CA PRO A 62 25.11 1.66 -4.24
C PRO A 62 23.69 1.74 -4.82
N TYR A 63 23.48 2.67 -5.75
CA TYR A 63 22.18 2.93 -6.39
C TYR A 63 21.45 1.68 -6.94
N PRO A 64 22.13 0.67 -7.54
CA PRO A 64 21.47 -0.54 -8.02
C PRO A 64 20.79 -1.36 -6.92
N VAL A 65 21.31 -1.34 -5.69
CA VAL A 65 20.69 -2.05 -4.55
C VAL A 65 19.36 -1.41 -4.19
N LEU A 66 19.29 -0.08 -4.24
CA LEU A 66 18.03 0.64 -4.05
C LEU A 66 17.02 0.24 -5.13
N LEU A 67 17.42 0.20 -6.40
CA LEU A 67 16.53 -0.26 -7.48
C LEU A 67 16.06 -1.70 -7.29
N LEU A 68 16.93 -2.61 -6.83
CA LEU A 68 16.56 -3.99 -6.54
C LEU A 68 15.49 -4.07 -5.46
N VAL A 69 15.63 -3.30 -4.38
CA VAL A 69 14.63 -3.21 -3.31
C VAL A 69 13.28 -2.70 -3.83
N PHE A 70 13.29 -1.70 -4.72
CA PHE A 70 12.08 -1.20 -5.37
C PHE A 70 11.44 -2.26 -6.29
N CYS A 71 12.26 -3.04 -6.99
CA CYS A 71 11.81 -4.14 -7.85
C CYS A 71 11.21 -5.31 -7.03
N LEU A 72 11.84 -5.72 -5.94
CA LEU A 72 11.26 -6.73 -5.04
C LEU A 72 9.94 -6.25 -4.44
N PHE A 73 9.86 -4.96 -4.07
CA PHE A 73 8.63 -4.38 -3.56
C PHE A 73 7.54 -4.29 -4.63
N SER A 74 7.86 -4.15 -5.92
CA SER A 74 6.84 -4.16 -6.98
C SER A 74 6.24 -5.54 -7.21
N LEU A 75 6.99 -6.62 -6.93
CA LEU A 75 6.51 -8.00 -7.04
C LEU A 75 5.47 -8.40 -5.99
N THR A 76 5.36 -7.67 -4.86
CA THR A 76 4.37 -7.98 -3.82
C THR A 76 2.97 -7.44 -4.13
N GLY A 77 2.76 -6.80 -5.28
CA GLY A 77 1.44 -6.39 -5.72
C GLY A 77 0.54 -7.60 -5.97
N SER A 78 -0.73 -7.53 -5.58
CA SER A 78 -1.76 -8.46 -6.05
C SER A 78 -2.99 -7.64 -6.42
N GLN A 79 -3.45 -7.74 -7.67
CA GLN A 79 -4.74 -7.21 -8.08
C GLN A 79 -5.84 -8.18 -7.65
N ARG A 80 -6.67 -7.75 -6.69
CA ARG A 80 -7.87 -8.50 -6.33
C ARG A 80 -9.06 -7.89 -7.05
N LEU A 81 -9.53 -8.58 -8.09
CA LEU A 81 -10.87 -8.32 -8.60
C LEU A 81 -11.88 -8.78 -7.53
N TYR A 82 -12.72 -7.86 -7.07
CA TYR A 82 -13.80 -8.14 -6.10
C TYR A 82 -14.98 -8.90 -6.69
N ILE A 83 -14.71 -9.77 -7.67
CA ILE A 83 -15.67 -10.68 -8.30
C ILE A 83 -15.47 -12.02 -7.59
N GLU A 84 -16.37 -12.34 -6.66
CA GLU A 84 -16.40 -13.65 -6.01
C GLU A 84 -17.14 -14.64 -6.92
N GLU A 85 -16.76 -15.92 -6.88
CA GLU A 85 -17.38 -16.97 -7.71
C GLU A 85 -18.91 -17.05 -7.50
N GLY A 86 -19.39 -16.71 -6.31
CA GLY A 86 -20.82 -16.64 -5.97
C GLY A 86 -21.62 -15.57 -6.75
N ASP A 87 -20.95 -14.59 -7.36
CA ASP A 87 -21.61 -13.53 -8.16
C ASP A 87 -21.83 -13.91 -9.63
N ALA A 88 -21.26 -15.04 -10.09
CA ALA A 88 -21.33 -15.45 -11.50
C ALA A 88 -22.77 -15.60 -12.00
N LEU A 89 -23.69 -16.05 -11.14
CA LEU A 89 -25.13 -16.17 -11.44
C LEU A 89 -25.83 -14.80 -11.57
N PHE A 90 -25.42 -13.80 -10.78
CA PHE A 90 -25.96 -12.44 -10.84
C PHE A 90 -25.44 -11.68 -12.05
N ILE A 91 -24.17 -11.90 -12.42
CA ILE A 91 -23.55 -11.31 -13.60
C ILE A 91 -24.23 -11.83 -14.87
N ARG A 92 -24.50 -13.14 -14.96
CA ARG A 92 -25.20 -13.76 -16.09
C ARG A 92 -26.63 -13.25 -16.30
N GLN A 93 -27.29 -12.78 -15.24
CA GLN A 93 -28.65 -12.22 -15.34
C GLN A 93 -28.67 -10.72 -15.69
N ARG A 94 -27.58 -9.98 -15.48
CA ARG A 94 -27.50 -8.52 -15.71
C ARG A 94 -26.12 -8.13 -16.25
N ASP A 95 -25.90 -8.34 -17.54
CA ASP A 95 -24.62 -8.03 -18.22
C ASP A 95 -24.17 -6.58 -18.04
N ASN A 96 -25.11 -5.63 -17.92
CA ASN A 96 -24.82 -4.21 -17.71
C ASN A 96 -24.13 -3.89 -16.36
N TRP A 97 -24.05 -4.84 -15.43
CA TRP A 97 -23.44 -4.66 -14.11
C TRP A 97 -21.96 -5.08 -14.07
N PHE A 98 -21.50 -5.83 -15.07
CA PHE A 98 -20.14 -6.36 -15.11
C PHE A 98 -19.07 -5.25 -15.23
N ILE A 99 -19.17 -4.42 -16.27
CA ILE A 99 -18.24 -3.32 -16.53
C ILE A 99 -18.11 -2.34 -15.35
N PRO A 100 -19.20 -1.83 -14.74
CA PRO A 100 -19.09 -0.90 -13.62
C PRO A 100 -18.55 -1.55 -12.34
N MET A 101 -18.80 -2.84 -12.10
CA MET A 101 -18.17 -3.57 -10.97
C MET A 101 -16.68 -3.74 -11.18
N MET A 102 -16.25 -4.15 -12.37
CA MET A 102 -14.84 -4.32 -12.72
C MET A 102 -14.07 -3.01 -12.59
N LYS A 103 -14.57 -1.90 -13.16
CA LYS A 103 -13.94 -0.58 -13.04
C LYS A 103 -13.75 -0.14 -11.59
N LYS A 104 -14.72 -0.43 -10.71
CA LYS A 104 -14.63 -0.06 -9.29
C LYS A 104 -13.67 -0.95 -8.52
N GLY A 105 -13.62 -2.25 -8.80
CA GLY A 105 -12.64 -3.17 -8.21
C GLY A 105 -11.22 -2.80 -8.60
N LEU A 106 -11.01 -2.41 -9.86
CA LEU A 106 -9.73 -1.94 -10.36
C LEU A 106 -9.32 -0.60 -9.73
N LEU A 107 -10.23 0.38 -9.67
CA LEU A 107 -9.96 1.69 -9.05
C LEU A 107 -9.61 1.56 -7.56
N TYR A 108 -10.29 0.67 -6.84
CA TYR A 108 -9.97 0.39 -5.44
C TYR A 108 -8.59 -0.26 -5.30
N SER A 109 -8.28 -1.26 -6.12
CA SER A 109 -6.98 -1.94 -6.10
C SER A 109 -5.84 -0.97 -6.42
N LEU A 110 -6.02 -0.09 -7.42
CA LEU A 110 -5.09 0.99 -7.73
C LEU A 110 -4.90 1.95 -6.55
N GLY A 111 -5.98 2.34 -5.87
CA GLY A 111 -5.91 3.20 -4.69
C GLY A 111 -5.11 2.57 -3.55
N VAL A 112 -5.31 1.27 -3.29
CA VAL A 112 -4.55 0.53 -2.28
C VAL A 112 -3.07 0.40 -2.66
N GLN A 113 -2.77 0.06 -3.92
CA GLN A 113 -1.40 -0.03 -4.41
C GLN A 113 -0.69 1.33 -4.37
N ALA A 114 -1.38 2.41 -4.73
CA ALA A 114 -0.86 3.77 -4.62
C ALA A 114 -0.55 4.15 -3.18
N LEU A 115 -1.45 3.85 -2.24
CA LEU A 115 -1.24 4.10 -0.81
C LEU A 115 -0.05 3.31 -0.26
N GLN A 116 0.08 2.03 -0.61
CA GLN A 116 1.23 1.20 -0.22
C GLN A 116 2.55 1.76 -0.78
N SER A 117 2.54 2.21 -2.03
CA SER A 117 3.70 2.79 -2.69
C SER A 117 4.09 4.13 -2.07
N PHE A 118 3.10 4.96 -1.72
CA PHE A 118 3.32 6.20 -0.99
C PHE A 118 3.91 5.95 0.40
N ALA A 119 3.37 4.99 1.16
CA ALA A 119 3.89 4.63 2.47
C ALA A 119 5.35 4.14 2.40
N PHE A 120 5.65 3.29 1.42
CA PHE A 120 7.00 2.78 1.18
C PHE A 120 7.99 3.90 0.84
N ILE A 121 7.64 4.78 -0.10
CA ILE A 121 8.49 5.92 -0.45
C ILE A 121 8.62 6.88 0.73
N GLY A 122 7.56 7.10 1.52
CA GLY A 122 7.60 7.93 2.72
C GLY A 122 8.63 7.43 3.75
N ILE A 123 8.70 6.13 3.99
CA ILE A 123 9.68 5.54 4.91
C ILE A 123 11.12 5.72 4.40
N ILE A 124 11.34 5.54 3.09
CA ILE A 124 12.68 5.61 2.48
C ILE A 124 13.04 7.06 2.08
N MET A 125 12.12 8.00 2.22
CA MET A 125 12.29 9.41 1.82
C MET A 125 13.57 10.08 2.37
N PRO A 126 13.95 9.93 3.65
CA PRO A 126 15.18 10.53 4.15
C PRO A 126 16.42 10.00 3.42
N LEU A 127 16.43 8.73 3.02
CA LEU A 127 17.51 8.15 2.21
C LEU A 127 17.56 8.77 0.81
N LEU A 128 16.42 8.91 0.14
CA LEU A 128 16.36 9.47 -1.22
C LEU A 128 16.81 10.94 -1.26
N VAL A 129 16.40 11.74 -0.28
CA VAL A 129 16.66 13.18 -0.25
C VAL A 129 18.05 13.49 0.33
N ASN A 130 18.44 12.89 1.45
CA ASN A 130 19.71 13.25 2.11
C ASN A 130 20.92 12.53 1.52
N ALA A 131 20.79 11.24 1.18
CA ALA A 131 21.92 10.45 0.68
C ALA A 131 22.11 10.64 -0.83
N TYR A 132 21.03 10.44 -1.59
CA TYR A 132 21.06 10.51 -3.06
C TYR A 132 20.79 11.91 -3.63
N ARG A 133 20.44 12.89 -2.78
CA ARG A 133 20.16 14.29 -3.17
C ARG A 133 19.16 14.40 -4.33
N LEU A 134 18.18 13.51 -4.35
CA LEU A 134 17.19 13.49 -5.42
C LEU A 134 16.25 14.69 -5.35
N GLN A 135 15.89 15.22 -6.51
CA GLN A 135 14.88 16.27 -6.59
C GLN A 135 13.48 15.71 -6.27
N PRO A 136 12.58 16.52 -5.69
CA PRO A 136 11.21 16.09 -5.40
C PRO A 136 10.45 15.61 -6.65
N THR A 137 10.76 16.17 -7.81
CA THR A 137 10.22 15.75 -9.11
C THR A 137 10.61 14.31 -9.45
N SER A 138 11.88 13.94 -9.25
CA SER A 138 12.37 12.58 -9.46
C SER A 138 11.69 11.57 -8.52
N VAL A 139 11.44 11.96 -7.26
CA VAL A 139 10.71 11.12 -6.30
C VAL A 139 9.27 10.90 -6.75
N GLY A 140 8.59 11.95 -7.24
CA GLY A 140 7.24 11.84 -7.80
C GLY A 140 7.17 10.91 -9.00
N ILE A 141 8.16 10.99 -9.91
CA ILE A 141 8.26 10.09 -11.07
C ILE A 141 8.48 8.64 -10.60
N MET A 142 9.35 8.40 -9.62
CA MET A 142 9.56 7.08 -9.04
C MET A 142 8.28 6.48 -8.45
N LEU A 143 7.43 7.30 -7.80
CA LEU A 143 6.15 6.85 -7.28
C LEU A 143 5.24 6.36 -8.41
N VAL A 144 5.10 7.15 -9.48
CA VAL A 144 4.26 6.80 -10.63
C VAL A 144 4.79 5.54 -11.34
N ILE A 145 6.10 5.42 -11.50
CA ILE A 145 6.72 4.24 -12.08
C ILE A 145 6.43 3.02 -11.21
N LEU A 146 6.59 3.13 -9.89
CA LEU A 146 6.40 2.00 -8.98
C LEU A 146 4.94 1.53 -8.92
N THR A 147 3.98 2.46 -8.93
CA THR A 147 2.56 2.11 -9.01
C THR A 147 2.19 1.51 -10.36
N ALA A 148 2.74 2.03 -11.47
CA ALA A 148 2.54 1.48 -12.80
C ALA A 148 3.13 0.07 -12.94
N PHE A 149 4.35 -0.17 -12.45
CA PHE A 149 4.98 -1.50 -12.46
C PHE A 149 4.20 -2.50 -11.62
N LYS A 150 3.72 -2.11 -10.43
CA LYS A 150 2.83 -2.95 -9.60
C LYS A 150 1.53 -3.29 -10.32
N CYS A 151 0.97 -2.33 -11.05
CA CYS A 151 -0.23 -2.54 -11.84
C CYS A 151 0.02 -3.49 -13.02
N LEU A 152 1.19 -3.43 -13.66
CA LEU A 152 1.48 -4.23 -14.86
C LEU A 152 1.83 -5.69 -14.52
N LEU A 153 2.47 -5.92 -13.37
CA LEU A 153 2.87 -7.26 -12.90
C LEU A 153 1.71 -8.09 -12.33
N CYS A 154 0.51 -7.52 -12.20
CA CYS A 154 -0.70 -8.18 -11.68
C CYS A 154 -1.78 -8.28 -12.74
#